data_AF-A0A2E1Q6V5-F1
#
_entry.id   AF-A0A2E1Q6V5-F1
#
_cell.length_a   1.000
_cell.length_b   1.000
_cell.length_c   1.000
_cell.angle_alpha   90.00
_cell.angle_beta   90.00
_cell.angle_gamma   90.00
#
_symmetry.space_group_name_H-M   'P 1'
#
loop_
_entity.id
_entity.type
_entity.pdbx_description
1 polymer ?
#
loop_
_entity_poly.entity_id
_entity_poly.type
_entity_poly.pdbx_seq_one_letter_code
_entity_poly.pdbx_strand_id
1 'polypeptide(L)'
;MSNEMQATKARQNEELQQLYDQYRKKKSKIQEQNQEEISKLQEKGKAEVQRQQEYNRASVNHIRTQTSKNLEEIRNQSDQKLTYEKAKYKKALTLQKEAYEAKLKAREDQSQKLSESLKEDLNSHSKKKDHLRTAQRKELLDIQKEYGGRIEEERKEKQNAYNQLRNRGVQNYQVEKERQEKQILELKKSGTDQVMTEHQQHLAEMDQLKKVHQTQVQDIHKKTDKALAEQNLRMTSSLQAQEQELEAQQKELKTEYEKTIKRDREIFEKEKMRNDAIYKKELHQQREEFQDAFQKNQRHHEESFRRAQDQLASAIYNHKLRSLRQNGENLETEDPFYKMRKLDGKLSETESHYILDAPVPENEKDHIKVTVNDGKLVVQGKRSFKDDIRSEGHRVATSSYQSFREELPLGRPVVENFVESKWENGHLRVKIPKA
;
A
#
# COMPACT_ATOMS: atom_id res chain seq x y z
N MET A 1 66.85 72.45 -76.74
CA MET A 1 66.10 71.17 -76.72
C MET A 1 66.03 70.47 -75.34
N SER A 2 66.84 70.82 -74.33
CA SER A 2 66.73 70.18 -72.99
C SER A 2 65.65 70.79 -72.06
N ASN A 3 65.31 72.07 -72.22
CA ASN A 3 64.33 72.76 -71.33
C ASN A 3 62.85 72.50 -71.68
N GLU A 4 62.49 72.35 -72.96
CA GLU A 4 61.10 72.04 -73.37
C GLU A 4 60.68 70.60 -73.01
N MET A 5 61.63 69.67 -72.98
CA MET A 5 61.40 68.28 -72.58
C MET A 5 61.20 68.12 -71.05
N GLN A 6 61.82 69.00 -70.26
CA GLN A 6 61.60 69.06 -68.81
C GLN A 6 60.27 69.76 -68.46
N ALA A 7 59.88 70.80 -69.19
CA ALA A 7 58.60 71.48 -69.00
C ALA A 7 57.40 70.60 -69.38
N THR A 8 57.50 69.79 -70.44
CA THR A 8 56.46 68.82 -70.82
C THR A 8 56.36 67.66 -69.83
N LYS A 9 57.48 67.12 -69.34
CA LYS A 9 57.48 66.13 -68.25
C LYS A 9 56.90 66.67 -66.94
N ALA A 10 57.15 67.94 -66.60
CA ALA A 10 56.58 68.57 -65.41
C ALA A 10 55.05 68.70 -65.51
N ARG A 11 54.53 69.17 -66.66
CA ARG A 11 53.08 69.23 -66.92
C ARG A 11 52.42 67.86 -66.90
N GLN A 12 53.04 66.86 -67.52
CA GLN A 12 52.54 65.48 -67.49
C GLN A 12 52.52 64.91 -66.06
N ASN A 13 53.53 65.23 -65.23
CA ASN A 13 53.53 64.83 -63.82
C ASN A 13 52.48 65.57 -62.98
N GLU A 14 52.24 66.86 -63.24
CA GLU A 14 51.17 67.62 -62.59
C GLU A 14 49.79 67.09 -62.96
N GLU A 15 49.54 66.79 -64.24
CA GLU A 15 48.29 66.15 -64.70
C GLU A 15 48.11 64.76 -64.08
N LEU A 16 49.19 63.98 -63.99
CA LEU A 16 49.16 62.67 -63.33
C LEU A 16 48.83 62.81 -61.84
N GLN A 17 49.43 63.78 -61.13
CA GLN A 17 49.14 64.07 -59.73
C GLN A 17 47.69 64.52 -59.52
N GLN A 18 47.17 65.40 -60.37
CA GLN A 18 45.76 65.81 -60.32
C GLN A 18 44.81 64.63 -60.54
N LEU A 19 45.14 63.72 -61.47
CA LEU A 19 44.37 62.50 -61.71
C LEU A 19 44.40 61.57 -60.49
N TYR A 20 45.58 61.40 -59.86
CA TYR A 20 45.72 60.63 -58.62
C TYR A 20 44.90 61.22 -57.47
N ASP A 21 44.91 62.54 -57.31
CA ASP A 21 44.12 63.23 -56.28
C ASP A 21 42.62 63.13 -56.54
N GLN A 22 42.19 63.24 -57.80
CA GLN A 22 40.79 63.02 -58.18
C GLN A 22 40.35 61.57 -57.91
N TYR A 23 41.19 60.59 -58.25
CA TYR A 23 40.92 59.19 -57.97
C TYR A 23 40.85 58.92 -56.46
N ARG A 24 41.77 59.48 -55.67
CA ARG A 24 41.77 59.36 -54.21
C ARG A 24 40.53 59.97 -53.58
N LYS A 25 40.11 61.16 -54.03
CA LYS A 25 38.87 61.82 -53.56
C LYS A 25 37.62 60.99 -53.92
N LYS A 26 37.52 60.48 -55.15
CA LYS A 26 36.42 59.60 -55.56
C LYS A 26 36.39 58.29 -54.76
N LYS A 27 37.54 57.66 -54.56
CA LYS A 27 37.68 56.44 -53.75
C LYS A 27 37.27 56.68 -52.29
N SER A 28 37.72 57.77 -51.69
CA SER A 28 37.33 58.17 -50.32
C SER A 28 35.82 58.39 -50.22
N LYS A 29 35.22 59.10 -51.19
CA LYS A 29 33.78 59.36 -51.21
C LYS A 29 32.95 58.07 -51.34
N ILE A 30 33.39 57.13 -52.18
CA ILE A 30 32.74 55.81 -52.32
C ILE A 30 32.89 54.99 -51.03
N GLN A 31 34.06 55.03 -50.40
CA GLN A 31 34.28 54.34 -49.12
C GLN A 31 33.39 54.89 -48.00
N GLU A 32 33.25 56.22 -47.92
CA GLU A 32 32.37 56.90 -46.96
C GLU A 32 30.90 56.59 -47.22
N GLN A 33 30.45 56.64 -48.48
CA GLN A 33 29.09 56.25 -48.88
C GLN A 33 28.80 54.78 -48.53
N ASN A 34 29.73 53.87 -48.81
CA ASN A 34 29.57 52.45 -48.47
C ASN A 34 29.55 52.24 -46.94
N GLN A 35 30.36 52.97 -46.18
CA GLN A 35 30.33 52.91 -44.72
C GLN A 35 29.01 53.43 -44.14
N GLU A 36 28.45 54.51 -44.70
CA GLU A 36 27.13 55.01 -44.32
C GLU A 36 25.99 54.04 -44.67
N GLU A 37 26.06 53.36 -45.82
CA GLU A 37 25.05 52.35 -46.18
C GLU A 37 25.14 51.13 -45.27
N ILE A 38 26.36 50.67 -44.96
CA ILE A 38 26.59 49.57 -44.03
C ILE A 38 26.08 49.94 -42.63
N SER A 39 26.32 51.16 -42.14
CA SER A 39 25.83 51.59 -40.83
C SER A 39 24.30 51.67 -40.79
N LYS A 40 23.65 52.23 -41.82
CA LYS A 40 22.18 52.24 -41.96
C LYS A 40 21.59 50.83 -42.02
N LEU A 41 22.24 49.90 -42.71
CA LEU A 41 21.81 48.48 -42.76
C LEU A 41 21.99 47.79 -41.40
N GLN A 42 23.09 48.05 -40.70
CA GLN A 42 23.31 47.53 -39.35
C GLN A 42 22.28 48.07 -38.34
N GLU A 43 21.92 49.35 -38.43
CA GLU A 43 20.88 49.94 -37.58
C GLU A 43 19.49 49.37 -37.88
N LYS A 44 19.13 49.22 -39.16
CA LYS A 44 17.89 48.54 -39.55
C LYS A 44 17.83 47.10 -39.06
N GLY A 45 18.91 46.34 -39.23
CA GLY A 45 19.02 44.97 -38.74
C GLY A 45 18.87 44.89 -37.21
N LYS A 46 19.52 45.80 -36.46
CA LYS A 46 19.36 45.88 -34.99
C LYS A 46 17.93 46.21 -34.58
N ALA A 47 17.30 47.17 -35.25
CA ALA A 47 15.91 47.55 -34.96
C ALA A 47 14.93 46.39 -35.25
N GLU A 48 15.16 45.61 -36.30
CA GLU A 48 14.32 44.47 -36.66
C GLU A 48 14.48 43.29 -35.69
N VAL A 49 15.71 43.02 -35.26
CA VAL A 49 15.98 42.04 -34.18
C VAL A 49 15.29 42.48 -32.89
N GLN A 50 15.34 43.76 -32.52
CA GLN A 50 14.65 44.28 -31.34
C GLN A 50 13.13 44.12 -31.44
N ARG A 51 12.52 44.46 -32.58
CA ARG A 51 11.08 44.26 -32.80
C ARG A 51 10.69 42.78 -32.69
N GLN A 52 11.49 41.88 -33.25
CA GLN A 52 11.23 40.44 -33.16
C GLN A 52 11.35 39.94 -31.71
N GLN A 53 12.34 40.44 -30.95
CA GLN A 53 12.49 40.11 -29.53
C GLN A 53 11.32 40.64 -28.69
N GLU A 54 10.85 41.85 -28.94
CA GLU A 54 9.67 42.43 -28.27
C GLU A 54 8.40 41.67 -28.60
N TYR A 55 8.19 41.32 -29.87
CA TYR A 55 7.08 40.48 -30.31
C TYR A 55 7.11 39.12 -29.61
N ASN A 56 8.27 38.44 -29.63
CA ASN A 56 8.43 37.15 -28.95
C ASN A 56 8.19 37.26 -27.44
N ARG A 57 8.68 38.32 -26.78
CA ARG A 57 8.42 38.58 -25.36
C ARG A 57 6.93 38.79 -25.09
N ALA A 58 6.24 39.56 -25.92
CA ALA A 58 4.80 39.79 -25.81
C ALA A 58 4.01 38.47 -25.99
N SER A 59 4.35 37.66 -26.99
CA SER A 59 3.74 36.34 -27.21
C SER A 59 3.96 35.40 -26.03
N VAL A 60 5.18 35.34 -25.49
CA VAL A 60 5.49 34.51 -24.31
C VAL A 60 4.71 34.98 -23.08
N ASN A 61 4.60 36.30 -22.86
CA ASN A 61 3.81 36.84 -21.76
C ASN A 61 2.31 36.56 -21.96
N HIS A 62 1.81 36.61 -23.18
CA HIS A 62 0.42 36.27 -23.50
C HIS A 62 0.13 34.79 -23.22
N ILE A 63 1.02 33.89 -23.67
CA ILE A 63 0.91 32.45 -23.38
C ILE A 63 0.96 32.21 -21.87
N ARG A 64 1.91 32.83 -21.16
CA ARG A 64 2.01 32.69 -19.69
C ARG A 64 0.73 33.14 -18.99
N THR A 65 0.20 34.30 -19.34
CA THR A 65 -1.04 34.82 -18.72
C THR A 65 -2.27 33.98 -19.05
N GLN A 66 -2.37 33.44 -20.26
CA GLN A 66 -3.43 32.48 -20.61
C GLN A 66 -3.28 31.16 -19.84
N THR A 67 -2.08 30.60 -19.79
CA THR A 67 -1.83 29.36 -19.04
C THR A 67 -2.09 29.53 -17.55
N SER A 68 -1.73 30.68 -16.95
CA SER A 68 -2.02 30.94 -15.54
C SER A 68 -3.52 31.06 -15.27
N LYS A 69 -4.27 31.74 -16.15
CA LYS A 69 -5.74 31.83 -16.06
C LYS A 69 -6.39 30.46 -16.18
N ASN A 70 -5.99 29.66 -17.17
CA ASN A 70 -6.52 28.31 -17.35
C ASN A 70 -6.20 27.41 -16.14
N LEU A 71 -4.99 27.51 -15.59
CA LEU A 71 -4.62 26.77 -14.37
C LEU A 71 -5.44 27.20 -13.16
N GLU A 72 -5.72 28.50 -13.02
CA GLU A 72 -6.56 29.03 -11.94
C GLU A 72 -8.02 28.58 -12.09
N GLU A 73 -8.56 28.56 -13.30
CA GLU A 73 -9.89 28.01 -13.59
C GLU A 73 -9.98 26.52 -13.28
N ILE A 74 -8.99 25.72 -13.70
CA ILE A 74 -8.92 24.29 -13.39
C ILE A 74 -8.86 24.07 -11.87
N ARG A 75 -8.05 24.87 -11.17
CA ARG A 75 -7.93 24.80 -9.71
C ARG A 75 -9.27 25.13 -9.03
N ASN A 76 -9.94 26.20 -9.44
CA ASN A 76 -11.23 26.60 -8.91
C ASN A 76 -12.32 25.54 -9.15
N GLN A 77 -12.36 24.94 -10.35
CA GLN A 77 -13.28 23.83 -10.66
C GLN A 77 -12.99 22.59 -9.80
N SER A 78 -11.71 22.26 -9.60
CA SER A 78 -11.29 21.17 -8.72
C SER A 78 -11.70 21.43 -7.27
N ASP A 79 -11.48 22.64 -6.77
CA ASP A 79 -11.83 23.03 -5.40
C ASP A 79 -13.35 23.05 -5.18
N GLN A 80 -14.14 23.48 -6.18
CA GLN A 80 -15.60 23.39 -6.15
C GLN A 80 -16.09 21.93 -6.12
N LYS A 81 -15.49 21.04 -6.92
CA LYS A 81 -15.83 19.60 -6.88
C LYS A 81 -15.45 18.98 -5.54
N LEU A 82 -14.27 19.31 -5.02
CA LEU A 82 -13.79 18.79 -3.73
C LEU A 82 -14.67 19.27 -2.58
N THR A 83 -15.07 20.54 -2.58
CA THR A 83 -15.96 21.10 -1.54
C THR A 83 -17.36 20.48 -1.61
N TYR A 84 -17.90 20.27 -2.81
CA TYR A 84 -19.17 19.57 -3.02
C TYR A 84 -19.12 18.13 -2.50
N GLU A 85 -18.10 17.36 -2.88
CA GLU A 85 -17.95 15.98 -2.41
C GLU A 85 -17.75 15.93 -0.88
N LYS A 86 -16.93 16.81 -0.30
CA LYS A 86 -16.78 16.91 1.17
C LYS A 86 -18.12 17.19 1.87
N ALA A 87 -18.94 18.10 1.33
CA ALA A 87 -20.25 18.39 1.90
C ALA A 87 -21.22 17.20 1.79
N LYS A 88 -21.20 16.49 0.66
CA LYS A 88 -21.97 15.27 0.43
C LYS A 88 -21.59 14.15 1.40
N TYR A 89 -20.29 13.88 1.57
CA TYR A 89 -19.79 12.92 2.55
C TYR A 89 -20.15 13.30 3.98
N LYS A 90 -20.02 14.59 4.34
CA LYS A 90 -20.42 15.08 5.67
C LYS A 90 -21.91 14.83 5.93
N LYS A 91 -22.78 15.10 4.95
CA LYS A 91 -24.23 14.85 5.06
C LYS A 91 -24.57 13.35 5.17
N ALA A 92 -23.88 12.51 4.40
CA ALA A 92 -24.06 11.06 4.51
C ALA A 92 -23.65 10.55 5.90
N LEU A 93 -22.54 11.07 6.44
CA LEU A 93 -22.05 10.72 7.76
C LEU A 93 -23.02 11.17 8.88
N THR A 94 -23.61 12.36 8.77
CA THR A 94 -24.60 12.83 9.76
C THR A 94 -25.86 11.98 9.73
N LEU A 95 -26.39 11.67 8.55
CA LEU A 95 -27.54 10.79 8.40
C LEU A 95 -27.27 9.39 8.96
N GLN A 96 -26.07 8.86 8.75
CA GLN A 96 -25.68 7.57 9.29
C GLN A 96 -25.60 7.61 10.82
N LYS A 97 -25.04 8.67 11.41
CA LYS A 97 -25.01 8.86 12.87
C LYS A 97 -26.41 8.96 13.46
N GLU A 98 -27.29 9.77 12.89
CA GLU A 98 -28.68 9.92 13.31
C GLU A 98 -29.43 8.57 13.25
N ALA A 99 -29.22 7.78 12.19
CA ALA A 99 -29.81 6.45 12.06
C ALA A 99 -29.29 5.47 13.13
N TYR A 100 -28.00 5.53 13.48
CA TYR A 100 -27.44 4.72 14.56
C TYR A 100 -27.98 5.13 15.93
N GLU A 101 -28.04 6.43 16.21
CA GLU A 101 -28.60 6.97 17.46
C GLU A 101 -30.06 6.58 17.63
N ALA A 102 -30.87 6.65 16.56
CA ALA A 102 -32.26 6.21 16.58
C ALA A 102 -32.40 4.72 16.90
N LYS A 103 -31.55 3.87 16.31
CA LYS A 103 -31.52 2.42 16.62
C LYS A 103 -31.11 2.14 18.06
N LEU A 104 -30.15 2.91 18.58
CA LEU A 104 -29.64 2.76 19.93
C LEU A 104 -30.73 3.12 20.95
N LYS A 105 -31.42 4.25 20.74
CA LYS A 105 -32.56 4.67 21.55
C LYS A 105 -33.71 3.67 21.52
N ALA A 106 -34.06 3.13 20.34
CA ALA A 106 -35.10 2.11 20.23
C ALA A 106 -34.75 0.83 21.02
N ARG A 107 -33.48 0.45 21.05
CA ARG A 107 -32.99 -0.70 21.82
C ARG A 107 -33.00 -0.42 23.32
N GLU A 108 -32.65 0.79 23.74
CA GLU A 108 -32.76 1.24 25.13
C GLU A 108 -34.22 1.21 25.61
N ASP A 109 -35.15 1.76 24.83
CA ASP A 109 -36.58 1.75 25.13
C ASP A 109 -37.12 0.31 25.25
N GLN A 110 -36.68 -0.59 24.37
CA GLN A 110 -37.04 -2.02 24.45
C GLN A 110 -36.47 -2.68 25.71
N SER A 111 -35.22 -2.37 26.06
CA SER A 111 -34.58 -2.88 27.28
C SER A 111 -35.29 -2.37 28.54
N GLN A 112 -35.72 -1.10 28.54
CA GLN A 112 -36.47 -0.51 29.65
C GLN A 112 -37.83 -1.19 29.82
N LYS A 113 -38.60 -1.35 28.74
CA LYS A 113 -39.88 -2.07 28.76
C LYS A 113 -39.73 -3.50 29.28
N LEU A 114 -38.69 -4.20 28.83
CA LEU A 114 -38.40 -5.56 29.31
C LEU A 114 -38.05 -5.57 30.81
N SER A 115 -37.30 -4.57 31.29
CA SER A 115 -36.96 -4.44 32.71
C SER A 115 -38.18 -4.13 33.58
N GLU A 116 -39.13 -3.33 33.07
CA GLU A 116 -40.38 -3.00 33.73
C GLU A 116 -41.29 -4.23 33.82
N SER A 117 -41.46 -4.97 32.72
CA SER A 117 -42.24 -6.21 32.73
C SER A 117 -41.64 -7.24 33.70
N LEU A 118 -40.31 -7.38 33.72
CA LEU A 118 -39.61 -8.24 34.68
C LEU A 118 -39.88 -7.82 36.13
N LYS A 119 -39.91 -6.51 36.44
CA LYS A 119 -40.24 -6.02 37.79
C LYS A 119 -41.70 -6.32 38.16
N GLU A 120 -42.63 -6.16 37.23
CA GLU A 120 -44.04 -6.50 37.43
C GLU A 120 -44.22 -7.99 37.71
N ASP A 121 -43.58 -8.85 36.91
CA ASP A 121 -43.58 -10.30 37.11
C ASP A 121 -43.02 -10.69 38.47
N LEU A 122 -41.90 -10.08 38.88
CA LEU A 122 -41.27 -10.32 40.19
C LEU A 122 -42.17 -9.90 41.35
N ASN A 123 -42.84 -8.75 41.23
CA ASN A 123 -43.82 -8.28 42.20
C ASN A 123 -45.04 -9.22 42.27
N SER A 124 -45.53 -9.71 41.13
CA SER A 124 -46.64 -10.65 41.08
C SER A 124 -46.28 -11.99 41.75
N HIS A 125 -45.06 -12.47 41.53
CA HIS A 125 -44.52 -13.67 42.17
C HIS A 125 -44.36 -13.48 43.68
N SER A 126 -43.87 -12.32 44.12
CA SER A 126 -43.78 -12.00 45.55
C SER A 126 -45.16 -12.04 46.21
N LYS A 127 -46.17 -11.40 45.60
CA LYS A 127 -47.55 -11.41 46.12
C LYS A 127 -48.12 -12.83 46.18
N LYS A 128 -47.93 -13.65 45.14
CA LYS A 128 -48.34 -15.07 45.14
C LYS A 128 -47.67 -15.85 46.28
N LYS A 129 -46.36 -15.64 46.49
CA LYS A 129 -45.61 -16.30 47.57
C LYS A 129 -46.13 -15.90 48.94
N ASP A 130 -46.44 -14.63 49.16
CA ASP A 130 -46.98 -14.14 50.43
C ASP A 130 -48.41 -14.65 50.66
N HIS A 131 -49.24 -14.71 49.63
CA HIS A 131 -50.55 -15.37 49.69
C HIS A 131 -50.44 -16.85 50.05
N LEU A 132 -49.50 -17.58 49.46
CA LEU A 132 -49.26 -18.98 49.81
C LEU A 132 -48.82 -19.14 51.27
N ARG A 133 -47.88 -18.29 51.73
CA ARG A 133 -47.42 -18.30 53.13
C ARG A 133 -48.53 -18.00 54.12
N THR A 134 -49.38 -17.02 53.82
CA THR A 134 -50.51 -16.67 54.69
C THR A 134 -51.58 -17.76 54.70
N ALA A 135 -51.86 -18.38 53.55
CA ALA A 135 -52.76 -19.53 53.48
C ALA A 135 -52.24 -20.72 54.31
N GLN A 136 -50.97 -21.09 54.13
CA GLN A 136 -50.31 -22.15 54.91
C GLN A 136 -50.33 -21.86 56.41
N ARG A 137 -50.06 -20.62 56.81
CA ARG A 137 -50.12 -20.20 58.22
C ARG A 137 -51.53 -20.35 58.80
N LYS A 138 -52.55 -20.04 58.02
CA LYS A 138 -53.95 -20.16 58.44
C LYS A 138 -54.34 -21.63 58.62
N GLU A 139 -54.00 -22.49 57.67
CA GLU A 139 -54.20 -23.95 57.80
C GLU A 139 -53.50 -24.50 59.05
N LEU A 140 -52.25 -24.10 59.30
CA LEU A 140 -51.51 -24.50 60.51
C LEU A 140 -52.21 -24.07 61.80
N LEU A 141 -52.76 -22.85 61.84
CA LEU A 141 -53.51 -22.34 62.99
C LEU A 141 -54.82 -23.09 63.18
N ASP A 142 -55.53 -23.41 62.10
CA ASP A 142 -56.78 -24.16 62.15
C ASP A 142 -56.52 -25.59 62.65
N ILE A 143 -55.46 -26.24 62.16
CA ILE A 143 -54.97 -27.52 62.68
C ILE A 143 -54.65 -27.41 64.18
N GLN A 144 -53.86 -26.41 64.60
CA GLN A 144 -53.53 -26.23 66.02
C GLN A 144 -54.76 -26.04 66.90
N LYS A 145 -55.78 -25.31 66.42
CA LYS A 145 -57.05 -25.14 67.14
C LYS A 145 -57.82 -26.45 67.24
N GLU A 146 -57.90 -27.22 66.16
CA GLU A 146 -58.58 -28.52 66.15
C GLU A 146 -57.92 -29.49 67.13
N TYR A 147 -56.58 -29.62 67.07
CA TYR A 147 -55.83 -30.45 68.02
C TYR A 147 -55.95 -29.93 69.46
N GLY A 148 -55.89 -28.61 69.68
CA GLY A 148 -56.10 -28.01 71.00
C GLY A 148 -57.49 -28.29 71.56
N GLY A 149 -58.53 -28.20 70.73
CA GLY A 149 -59.91 -28.53 71.09
C GLY A 149 -60.06 -30.00 71.47
N ARG A 150 -59.48 -30.93 70.69
CA ARG A 150 -59.47 -32.36 71.02
C ARG A 150 -58.76 -32.64 72.35
N ILE A 151 -57.63 -31.98 72.62
CA ILE A 151 -56.93 -32.13 73.89
C ILE A 151 -57.78 -31.59 75.06
N GLU A 152 -58.49 -30.48 74.87
CA GLU A 152 -59.40 -29.95 75.90
C GLU A 152 -60.62 -30.85 76.13
N GLU A 153 -61.19 -31.44 75.08
CA GLU A 153 -62.26 -32.42 75.18
C GLU A 153 -61.80 -33.67 75.92
N GLU A 154 -60.66 -34.26 75.53
CA GLU A 154 -60.07 -35.39 76.27
C GLU A 154 -59.78 -35.04 77.73
N ARG A 155 -59.31 -33.81 78.02
CA ARG A 155 -59.11 -33.34 79.40
C ARG A 155 -60.44 -33.25 80.15
N LYS A 156 -61.49 -32.70 79.55
CA LYS A 156 -62.82 -32.63 80.16
C LYS A 156 -63.42 -34.01 80.39
N GLU A 157 -63.28 -34.92 79.44
CA GLU A 157 -63.71 -36.31 79.58
C GLU A 157 -62.97 -37.01 80.72
N LYS A 158 -61.64 -36.87 80.77
CA LYS A 158 -60.84 -37.42 81.87
C LYS A 158 -61.18 -36.77 83.21
N GLN A 159 -61.43 -35.45 83.25
CA GLN A 159 -61.86 -34.74 84.45
C GLN A 159 -63.25 -35.22 84.91
N ASN A 160 -64.18 -35.44 83.97
CA ASN A 160 -65.51 -35.96 84.25
C ASN A 160 -65.45 -37.40 84.73
N ALA A 161 -64.63 -38.25 84.09
CA ALA A 161 -64.37 -39.62 84.54
C ALA A 161 -63.74 -39.62 85.94
N TYR A 162 -62.78 -38.73 86.21
CA TYR A 162 -62.18 -38.54 87.53
C TYR A 162 -63.22 -38.07 88.57
N ASN A 163 -64.09 -37.12 88.22
CA ASN A 163 -65.15 -36.66 89.10
C ASN A 163 -66.21 -37.75 89.36
N GLN A 164 -66.54 -38.57 88.36
CA GLN A 164 -67.41 -39.73 88.53
C GLN A 164 -66.76 -40.78 89.43
N LEU A 165 -65.46 -41.06 89.25
CA LEU A 165 -64.67 -41.92 90.13
C LEU A 165 -64.61 -41.36 91.56
N ARG A 166 -64.42 -40.04 91.71
CA ARG A 166 -64.42 -39.35 93.00
C ARG A 166 -65.80 -39.42 93.65
N ASN A 167 -66.88 -39.18 92.92
CA ASN A 167 -68.24 -39.25 93.46
C ASN A 167 -68.63 -40.69 93.84
N ARG A 168 -68.26 -41.68 93.01
CA ARG A 168 -68.35 -43.10 93.39
C ARG A 168 -67.48 -43.41 94.60
N GLY A 169 -66.29 -42.83 94.68
CA GLY A 169 -65.40 -42.94 95.84
C GLY A 169 -66.01 -42.32 97.09
N VAL A 170 -66.71 -41.19 97.00
CA VAL A 170 -67.42 -40.54 98.12
C VAL A 170 -68.65 -41.34 98.53
N GLN A 171 -69.43 -41.87 97.57
CA GLN A 171 -70.57 -42.75 97.86
C GLN A 171 -70.10 -44.06 98.49
N ASN A 172 -69.06 -44.68 97.92
CA ASN A 172 -68.43 -45.85 98.48
C ASN A 172 -67.79 -45.54 99.84
N TYR A 173 -67.25 -44.34 100.05
CA TYR A 173 -66.74 -43.87 101.35
C TYR A 173 -67.86 -43.61 102.34
N GLN A 174 -69.07 -43.20 101.91
CA GLN A 174 -70.22 -43.07 102.80
C GLN A 174 -70.79 -44.44 103.18
N VAL A 175 -70.88 -45.36 102.22
CA VAL A 175 -71.23 -46.78 102.45
C VAL A 175 -70.16 -47.46 103.32
N GLU A 176 -68.88 -47.23 103.04
CA GLU A 176 -67.75 -47.68 103.85
C GLU A 176 -67.72 -46.96 105.18
N LYS A 177 -68.12 -45.69 105.32
CA LYS A 177 -68.19 -44.98 106.61
C LYS A 177 -69.33 -45.52 107.46
N GLU A 178 -70.47 -45.88 106.89
CA GLU A 178 -71.55 -46.58 107.59
C GLU A 178 -71.14 -48.02 107.95
N ARG A 179 -70.34 -48.67 107.09
CA ARG A 179 -69.74 -49.99 107.34
C ARG A 179 -68.61 -49.93 108.36
N GLN A 180 -67.83 -48.86 108.37
CA GLN A 180 -66.74 -48.50 109.27
C GLN A 180 -67.30 -47.95 110.58
N GLU A 181 -68.44 -47.28 110.65
CA GLU A 181 -69.08 -46.96 111.95
C GLU A 181 -69.56 -48.24 112.66
N LYS A 182 -69.90 -49.29 111.90
CA LYS A 182 -70.10 -50.65 112.42
C LYS A 182 -68.78 -51.40 112.68
N GLN A 183 -67.75 -51.20 111.88
CA GLN A 183 -66.43 -51.82 112.02
C GLN A 183 -65.46 -51.07 112.94
N ILE A 184 -65.68 -49.81 113.32
CA ILE A 184 -64.87 -48.96 114.25
C ILE A 184 -65.18 -49.32 115.71
N LEU A 185 -66.33 -49.98 115.94
CA LEU A 185 -66.58 -50.69 117.20
C LEU A 185 -65.71 -51.97 117.31
N GLU A 186 -65.31 -52.57 116.19
CA GLU A 186 -64.52 -53.81 116.14
C GLU A 186 -63.03 -53.62 115.76
N LEU A 187 -62.67 -52.51 115.12
CA LEU A 187 -61.32 -52.18 114.62
C LEU A 187 -60.69 -50.98 115.35
N LYS A 188 -61.00 -50.82 116.65
CA LYS A 188 -60.04 -50.24 117.60
C LYS A 188 -58.86 -51.19 117.91
N LYS A 189 -58.73 -52.32 117.20
CA LYS A 189 -57.77 -53.40 117.51
C LYS A 189 -56.74 -53.78 116.42
N SER A 190 -56.74 -53.21 115.21
CA SER A 190 -55.66 -53.42 114.22
C SER A 190 -55.92 -52.57 112.97
N GLY A 191 -54.98 -51.94 112.27
CA GLY A 191 -53.53 -52.01 112.31
C GLY A 191 -52.97 -51.07 111.24
N THR A 192 -51.83 -50.50 111.54
CA THR A 192 -51.11 -49.46 110.79
C THR A 192 -50.28 -49.99 109.61
N ASP A 193 -50.53 -51.22 109.15
CA ASP A 193 -49.68 -51.91 108.16
C ASP A 193 -50.26 -51.96 106.72
N GLN A 194 -51.47 -51.46 106.47
CA GLN A 194 -52.09 -51.47 105.13
C GLN A 194 -51.69 -50.27 104.24
N VAL A 195 -51.21 -49.18 104.83
CA VAL A 195 -50.86 -47.94 104.10
C VAL A 195 -49.57 -48.08 103.29
N MET A 196 -48.67 -48.99 103.69
CA MET A 196 -47.40 -49.23 102.99
C MET A 196 -47.57 -50.11 101.74
N THR A 197 -48.58 -50.99 101.71
CA THR A 197 -48.84 -51.91 100.59
C THR A 197 -49.51 -51.19 99.41
N GLU A 198 -50.44 -50.26 99.68
CA GLU A 198 -51.05 -49.42 98.63
C GLU A 198 -50.05 -48.46 97.99
N HIS A 199 -49.10 -47.92 98.78
CA HIS A 199 -48.05 -47.05 98.25
C HIS A 199 -47.12 -47.78 97.28
N GLN A 200 -46.78 -49.05 97.57
CA GLN A 200 -45.98 -49.89 96.68
C GLN A 200 -46.73 -50.29 95.40
N GLN A 201 -48.05 -50.51 95.47
CA GLN A 201 -48.88 -50.79 94.30
C GLN A 201 -48.98 -49.58 93.36
N HIS A 202 -49.14 -48.38 93.91
CA HIS A 202 -49.23 -47.14 93.12
C HIS A 202 -47.89 -46.76 92.45
N LEU A 203 -46.76 -47.09 93.08
CA LEU A 203 -45.43 -46.98 92.48
C LEU A 203 -45.24 -47.97 91.33
N ALA A 204 -45.71 -49.21 91.47
CA ALA A 204 -45.63 -50.23 90.42
C ALA A 204 -46.51 -49.89 89.19
N GLU A 205 -47.71 -49.34 89.39
CA GLU A 205 -48.57 -48.86 88.30
C GLU A 205 -47.97 -47.66 87.56
N MET A 206 -47.36 -46.72 88.28
CA MET A 206 -46.64 -45.60 87.67
C MET A 206 -45.47 -46.05 86.81
N ASP A 207 -44.79 -47.12 87.21
CA ASP A 207 -43.65 -47.67 86.47
C ASP A 207 -44.09 -48.42 85.20
N GLN A 208 -45.24 -49.12 85.25
CA GLN A 208 -45.85 -49.71 84.06
C GLN A 208 -46.34 -48.64 83.06
N LEU A 209 -46.95 -47.56 83.56
CA LEU A 209 -47.42 -46.45 82.73
C LEU A 209 -46.26 -45.76 82.00
N LYS A 210 -45.13 -45.54 82.69
CA LYS A 210 -43.91 -45.00 82.07
C LYS A 210 -43.39 -45.89 80.95
N LYS A 211 -43.37 -47.21 81.14
CA LYS A 211 -42.96 -48.16 80.09
C LYS A 211 -43.86 -48.06 78.87
N VAL A 212 -45.18 -48.06 79.04
CA VAL A 212 -46.13 -47.95 77.91
C VAL A 212 -45.94 -46.65 77.13
N HIS A 213 -45.79 -45.51 77.83
CA HIS A 213 -45.52 -44.24 77.17
C HIS A 213 -44.18 -44.23 76.44
N GLN A 214 -43.14 -44.85 77.00
CA GLN A 214 -41.85 -44.97 76.35
C GLN A 214 -41.93 -45.79 75.05
N THR A 215 -42.70 -46.89 75.04
CA THR A 215 -42.92 -47.70 73.82
C THR A 215 -43.71 -46.92 72.77
N GLN A 216 -44.75 -46.18 73.16
CA GLN A 216 -45.53 -45.34 72.25
C GLN A 216 -44.68 -44.23 71.61
N VAL A 217 -43.84 -43.56 72.41
CA VAL A 217 -42.91 -42.53 71.92
C VAL A 217 -41.91 -43.13 70.92
N GLN A 218 -41.38 -44.33 71.20
CA GLN A 218 -40.48 -45.03 70.27
C GLN A 218 -41.15 -45.41 68.95
N ASP A 219 -42.40 -45.86 68.99
CA ASP A 219 -43.15 -46.20 67.78
C ASP A 219 -43.50 -44.96 66.94
N ILE A 220 -43.80 -43.84 67.59
CA ILE A 220 -43.98 -42.55 66.92
C ILE A 220 -42.68 -42.15 66.24
N HIS A 221 -41.53 -42.19 66.93
CA HIS A 221 -40.24 -41.87 66.31
C HIS A 221 -39.93 -42.76 65.11
N LYS A 222 -40.10 -44.09 65.22
CA LYS A 222 -39.89 -45.02 64.10
C LYS A 222 -40.78 -44.72 62.88
N LYS A 223 -42.04 -44.37 63.10
CA LYS A 223 -42.97 -43.99 62.02
C LYS A 223 -42.56 -42.66 61.38
N THR A 224 -42.14 -41.69 62.20
CA THR A 224 -41.70 -40.38 61.74
C THR A 224 -40.43 -40.50 60.92
N ASP A 225 -39.44 -41.26 61.39
CA ASP A 225 -38.16 -41.50 60.70
C ASP A 225 -38.37 -42.23 59.37
N LYS A 226 -39.29 -43.20 59.31
CA LYS A 226 -39.67 -43.86 58.05
C LYS A 226 -40.30 -42.89 57.06
N ALA A 227 -41.26 -42.07 57.50
CA ALA A 227 -41.90 -41.09 56.63
C ALA A 227 -40.89 -40.04 56.12
N LEU A 228 -39.94 -39.63 56.96
CA LEU A 228 -38.89 -38.68 56.62
C LEU A 228 -37.88 -39.29 55.64
N ALA A 229 -37.53 -40.56 55.82
CA ALA A 229 -36.70 -41.31 54.87
C ALA A 229 -37.37 -41.47 53.51
N GLU A 230 -38.66 -41.84 53.47
CA GLU A 230 -39.43 -41.95 52.22
C GLU A 230 -39.56 -40.59 51.51
N GLN A 231 -39.78 -39.50 52.26
CA GLN A 231 -39.83 -38.15 51.71
C GLN A 231 -38.47 -37.73 51.13
N ASN A 232 -37.37 -37.98 51.83
CA ASN A 232 -36.02 -37.70 51.33
C ASN A 232 -35.69 -38.53 50.08
N LEU A 233 -36.14 -39.78 50.01
CA LEU A 233 -35.94 -40.65 48.86
C LEU A 233 -36.70 -40.13 47.62
N ARG A 234 -37.95 -39.67 47.80
CA ARG A 234 -38.73 -39.02 46.73
C ARG A 234 -38.10 -37.71 46.27
N MET A 235 -37.60 -36.90 47.21
CA MET A 235 -36.99 -35.62 46.91
C MET A 235 -35.67 -35.81 46.15
N THR A 236 -34.84 -36.77 46.56
CA THR A 236 -33.59 -37.12 45.86
C THR A 236 -33.84 -37.70 44.48
N SER A 237 -34.82 -38.60 44.31
CA SER A 237 -35.19 -39.10 42.98
C SER A 237 -35.73 -38.00 42.06
N SER A 238 -36.51 -37.04 42.61
CA SER A 238 -37.00 -35.91 41.83
C SER A 238 -35.86 -34.97 41.41
N LEU A 239 -34.91 -34.71 42.30
CA LEU A 239 -33.73 -33.90 41.99
C LEU A 239 -32.88 -34.54 40.90
N GLN A 240 -32.63 -35.86 41.00
CA GLN A 240 -31.89 -36.61 39.98
C GLN A 240 -32.59 -36.59 38.62
N ALA A 241 -33.92 -36.75 38.59
CA ALA A 241 -34.68 -36.66 37.34
C ALA A 241 -34.56 -35.26 36.71
N GLN A 242 -34.62 -34.21 37.52
CA GLN A 242 -34.50 -32.83 37.07
C GLN A 242 -33.08 -32.49 36.58
N GLU A 243 -32.04 -33.02 37.25
CA GLU A 243 -30.65 -32.91 36.81
C GLU A 243 -30.43 -33.61 35.46
N GLN A 244 -30.98 -34.81 35.26
CA GLN A 244 -30.90 -35.52 33.99
C GLN A 244 -31.60 -34.79 32.86
N GLU A 245 -32.76 -34.18 33.13
CA GLU A 245 -33.48 -33.39 32.14
C GLU A 245 -32.69 -32.12 31.74
N LEU A 246 -32.11 -31.43 32.72
CA LEU A 246 -31.23 -30.27 32.46
C LEU A 246 -29.98 -30.67 31.68
N GLU A 247 -29.35 -31.80 32.01
CA GLU A 247 -28.18 -32.30 31.30
C GLU A 247 -28.52 -32.67 29.84
N ALA A 248 -29.69 -33.28 29.61
CA ALA A 248 -30.19 -33.56 28.26
C ALA A 248 -30.42 -32.27 27.45
N GLN A 249 -31.06 -31.26 28.05
CA GLN A 249 -31.28 -29.95 27.41
C GLN A 249 -29.96 -29.24 27.09
N GLN A 250 -28.98 -29.27 28.00
CA GLN A 250 -27.65 -28.71 27.76
C GLN A 250 -26.94 -29.43 26.60
N LYS A 251 -27.06 -30.75 26.53
CA LYS A 251 -26.47 -31.55 25.45
C LYS A 251 -27.11 -31.23 24.11
N GLU A 252 -28.44 -31.13 24.05
CA GLU A 252 -29.17 -30.75 22.84
C GLU A 252 -28.76 -29.35 22.36
N LEU A 253 -28.76 -28.36 23.26
CA LEU A 253 -28.34 -26.99 22.96
C LEU A 253 -26.89 -26.94 22.43
N LYS A 254 -25.99 -27.73 23.04
CA LYS A 254 -24.60 -27.84 22.59
C LYS A 254 -24.52 -28.42 21.18
N THR A 255 -25.30 -29.45 20.86
CA THR A 255 -25.32 -30.02 19.51
C THR A 255 -25.86 -29.05 18.45
N GLU A 256 -26.89 -28.26 18.78
CA GLU A 256 -27.40 -27.22 17.87
C GLU A 256 -26.38 -26.09 17.66
N TYR A 257 -25.68 -25.69 18.72
CA TYR A 257 -24.61 -24.71 18.62
C TYR A 257 -23.45 -25.21 17.75
N GLU A 258 -23.05 -26.47 17.91
CA GLU A 258 -22.03 -27.10 17.07
C GLU A 258 -22.45 -27.19 15.60
N LYS A 259 -23.72 -27.52 15.31
CA LYS A 259 -24.26 -27.50 13.95
C LYS A 259 -24.22 -26.10 13.35
N THR A 260 -24.58 -25.08 14.13
CA THR A 260 -24.57 -23.68 13.69
C THR A 260 -23.15 -23.22 13.37
N ILE A 261 -22.18 -23.48 14.25
CA ILE A 261 -20.77 -23.19 14.00
C ILE A 261 -20.28 -23.86 12.71
N LYS A 262 -20.65 -25.13 12.46
CA LYS A 262 -20.28 -25.82 11.23
C LYS A 262 -20.84 -25.13 9.98
N ARG A 263 -22.13 -24.77 9.99
CA ARG A 263 -22.75 -24.03 8.88
C ARG A 263 -22.07 -22.70 8.64
N ASP A 264 -21.79 -21.94 9.70
CA ASP A 264 -21.13 -20.63 9.58
C ASP A 264 -19.71 -20.76 9.03
N ARG A 265 -18.97 -21.80 9.45
CA ARG A 265 -17.65 -22.12 8.88
C ARG A 265 -17.73 -22.46 7.40
N GLU A 266 -18.69 -23.28 6.99
CA GLU A 266 -18.89 -23.63 5.58
C GLU A 266 -19.26 -22.41 4.73
N ILE A 267 -20.11 -21.52 5.24
CA ILE A 267 -20.47 -20.27 4.57
C ILE A 267 -19.23 -19.38 4.43
N PHE A 268 -18.49 -19.19 5.52
CA PHE A 268 -17.26 -18.39 5.53
C PHE A 268 -16.22 -18.94 4.54
N GLU A 269 -16.01 -20.26 4.50
CA GLU A 269 -15.08 -20.88 3.54
C GLU A 269 -15.53 -20.66 2.10
N LYS A 270 -16.83 -20.79 1.80
CA LYS A 270 -17.37 -20.51 0.46
C LYS A 270 -17.20 -19.05 0.05
N GLU A 271 -17.46 -18.12 0.96
CA GLU A 271 -17.26 -16.68 0.71
C GLU A 271 -15.78 -16.36 0.51
N LYS A 272 -14.90 -16.93 1.34
CA LYS A 272 -13.45 -16.79 1.17
C LYS A 272 -13.00 -17.29 -0.19
N MET A 273 -13.42 -18.48 -0.61
CA MET A 273 -13.08 -19.02 -1.94
C MET A 273 -13.61 -18.14 -3.07
N ARG A 274 -14.83 -17.62 -2.95
CA ARG A 274 -15.43 -16.72 -3.94
C ARG A 274 -14.64 -15.42 -4.04
N ASN A 275 -14.26 -14.82 -2.91
CA ASN A 275 -13.46 -13.60 -2.86
C ASN A 275 -12.06 -13.82 -3.43
N ASP A 276 -11.40 -14.93 -3.07
CA ASP A 276 -10.09 -15.29 -3.62
C ASP A 276 -10.16 -15.49 -5.14
N ALA A 277 -11.24 -16.07 -5.66
CA ALA A 277 -11.44 -16.25 -7.10
C ALA A 277 -11.67 -14.91 -7.82
N ILE A 278 -12.46 -14.00 -7.24
CA ILE A 278 -12.67 -12.65 -7.78
C ILE A 278 -11.35 -11.88 -7.80
N TYR A 279 -10.61 -11.90 -6.69
CA TYR A 279 -9.32 -11.23 -6.58
C TYR A 279 -8.31 -11.74 -7.62
N LYS A 280 -8.20 -13.06 -7.79
CA LYS A 280 -7.34 -13.65 -8.83
C LYS A 280 -7.74 -13.22 -10.23
N LYS A 281 -9.05 -13.14 -10.51
CA LYS A 281 -9.57 -12.70 -11.81
C LYS A 281 -9.25 -11.22 -12.08
N GLU A 282 -9.45 -10.35 -11.09
CA GLU A 282 -9.11 -8.93 -11.19
C GLU A 282 -7.60 -8.72 -11.39
N LEU A 283 -6.77 -9.46 -10.65
CA LEU A 283 -5.32 -9.42 -10.81
C LEU A 283 -4.89 -9.86 -12.22
N HIS A 284 -5.54 -10.89 -12.77
CA HIS A 284 -5.27 -11.33 -14.14
C HIS A 284 -5.64 -10.26 -15.17
N GLN A 285 -6.82 -9.65 -15.03
CA GLN A 285 -7.27 -8.57 -15.91
C GLN A 285 -6.32 -7.37 -15.86
N GLN A 286 -5.91 -6.94 -14.67
CA GLN A 286 -4.93 -5.86 -14.50
C GLN A 286 -3.59 -6.19 -15.16
N ARG A 287 -3.15 -7.45 -15.09
CA ARG A 287 -1.90 -7.90 -15.71
C ARG A 287 -2.00 -7.88 -17.24
N GLU A 288 -3.12 -8.31 -17.81
CA GLU A 288 -3.35 -8.25 -19.25
C GLU A 288 -3.42 -6.81 -19.74
N GLU A 289 -4.20 -5.94 -19.08
CA GLU A 289 -4.27 -4.52 -19.40
C GLU A 289 -2.89 -3.85 -19.32
N PHE A 290 -2.10 -4.18 -18.30
CA PHE A 290 -0.74 -3.69 -18.17
C PHE A 290 0.16 -4.19 -19.31
N GLN A 291 0.10 -5.48 -19.67
CA GLN A 291 0.89 -6.04 -20.76
C GLN A 291 0.54 -5.38 -22.10
N ASP A 292 -0.75 -5.17 -22.38
CA ASP A 292 -1.22 -4.50 -23.59
C ASP A 292 -0.77 -3.04 -23.64
N ALA A 293 -0.91 -2.31 -22.53
CA ALA A 293 -0.45 -0.93 -22.43
C ALA A 293 1.08 -0.83 -22.60
N PHE A 294 1.82 -1.75 -21.98
CA PHE A 294 3.27 -1.83 -22.08
C PHE A 294 3.73 -2.12 -23.51
N GLN A 295 3.12 -3.09 -24.19
CA GLN A 295 3.45 -3.42 -25.58
C GLN A 295 3.14 -2.25 -26.53
N LYS A 296 1.98 -1.58 -26.35
CA LYS A 296 1.65 -0.38 -27.13
C LYS A 296 2.68 0.72 -26.92
N ASN A 297 3.09 0.94 -25.67
CA ASN A 297 4.07 1.97 -25.35
C ASN A 297 5.46 1.63 -25.92
N GLN A 298 5.89 0.36 -25.86
CA GLN A 298 7.12 -0.09 -26.52
C GLN A 298 7.09 0.17 -28.03
N ARG A 299 5.99 -0.18 -28.71
CA ARG A 299 5.84 0.09 -30.16
C ARG A 299 5.90 1.59 -30.46
N HIS A 300 5.22 2.42 -29.67
CA HIS A 300 5.31 3.88 -29.83
C HIS A 300 6.72 4.41 -29.60
N HIS A 301 7.46 3.89 -28.63
CA HIS A 301 8.85 4.25 -28.41
C HIS A 301 9.73 3.84 -29.59
N GLU A 302 9.61 2.62 -30.10
CA GLU A 302 10.35 2.15 -31.29
C GLU A 302 10.06 3.01 -32.52
N GLU A 303 8.78 3.33 -32.78
CA GLU A 303 8.40 4.22 -33.87
C GLU A 303 8.96 5.63 -33.69
N SER A 304 8.89 6.18 -32.47
CA SER A 304 9.44 7.51 -32.17
C SER A 304 10.95 7.55 -32.37
N PHE A 305 11.65 6.47 -32.00
CA PHE A 305 13.08 6.34 -32.16
C PHE A 305 13.47 6.22 -33.63
N ARG A 306 12.75 5.42 -34.43
CA ARG A 306 12.94 5.34 -35.88
C ARG A 306 12.75 6.71 -36.53
N ARG A 307 11.65 7.41 -36.23
CA ARG A 307 11.43 8.77 -36.75
C ARG A 307 12.56 9.73 -36.38
N ALA A 308 13.10 9.64 -35.16
CA ALA A 308 14.23 10.46 -34.73
C ALA A 308 15.51 10.11 -35.51
N GLN A 309 15.78 8.82 -35.75
CA GLN A 309 16.89 8.37 -36.60
C GLN A 309 16.75 8.88 -38.04
N ASP A 310 15.56 8.81 -38.61
CA ASP A 310 15.30 9.27 -39.99
C ASP A 310 15.46 10.78 -40.12
N GLN A 311 15.00 11.55 -39.12
CA GLN A 311 15.21 12.99 -39.05
C GLN A 311 16.69 13.34 -38.95
N LEU A 312 17.46 12.62 -38.13
CA LEU A 312 18.89 12.83 -37.97
C LEU A 312 19.66 12.47 -39.25
N ALA A 313 19.35 11.33 -39.87
CA ALA A 313 19.92 10.92 -41.15
C ALA A 313 19.62 11.95 -42.24
N SER A 314 18.38 12.44 -42.32
CA SER A 314 17.97 13.50 -43.24
C SER A 314 18.69 14.82 -42.96
N ALA A 315 18.89 15.18 -41.69
CA ALA A 315 19.62 16.38 -41.30
C ALA A 315 21.10 16.30 -41.68
N ILE A 316 21.76 15.16 -41.43
CA ILE A 316 23.15 14.91 -41.86
C ILE A 316 23.26 14.97 -43.38
N TYR A 317 22.33 14.34 -44.09
CA TYR A 317 22.27 14.36 -45.56
C TYR A 317 22.13 15.79 -46.08
N ASN A 318 21.17 16.56 -45.57
CA ASN A 318 20.94 17.95 -45.98
C ASN A 318 22.13 18.86 -45.63
N HIS A 319 22.76 18.66 -44.48
CA HIS A 319 23.98 19.36 -44.11
C HIS A 319 25.10 19.08 -45.11
N LYS A 320 25.36 17.80 -45.42
CA LYS A 320 26.39 17.41 -46.40
C LYS A 320 26.09 17.95 -47.80
N LEU A 321 24.84 17.87 -48.25
CA LEU A 321 24.43 18.42 -49.54
C LEU A 321 24.64 19.94 -49.59
N ARG A 322 24.35 20.66 -48.50
CA ARG A 322 24.61 22.09 -48.38
C ARG A 322 26.11 22.39 -48.42
N SER A 323 26.94 21.64 -47.66
CA SER A 323 28.39 21.78 -47.69
C SER A 323 28.97 21.51 -49.09
N LEU A 324 28.49 20.46 -49.78
CA LEU A 324 28.91 20.16 -51.15
C LEU A 324 28.53 21.28 -52.13
N ARG A 325 27.33 21.88 -51.99
CA ARG A 325 26.90 23.02 -52.81
C ARG A 325 27.73 24.28 -52.53
N GLN A 326 27.98 24.59 -51.27
CA GLN A 326 28.82 25.73 -50.87
C GLN A 326 30.28 25.56 -51.30
N ASN A 327 30.80 24.33 -51.24
CA ASN A 327 32.16 24.02 -51.66
C ASN A 327 32.29 23.86 -53.18
N GLY A 328 31.19 23.59 -53.90
CA GLY A 328 31.16 23.49 -55.36
C GLY A 328 31.35 24.84 -56.08
N GLU A 329 30.98 25.95 -55.44
CA GLU A 329 31.19 27.31 -55.98
C GLU A 329 32.56 27.90 -55.59
N ASN A 330 33.23 27.35 -54.57
CA ASN A 330 34.57 27.76 -54.14
C ASN A 330 35.54 26.57 -54.18
N LEU A 331 35.88 26.10 -55.39
CA LEU A 331 36.92 25.07 -55.57
C LEU A 331 38.36 25.61 -55.47
N GLU A 332 38.54 26.91 -55.20
CA GLU A 332 39.84 27.47 -54.88
C GLU A 332 39.95 27.73 -53.36
N THR A 333 40.77 26.91 -52.70
CA THR A 333 41.86 27.31 -51.77
C THR A 333 41.92 26.75 -50.32
N GLU A 334 41.01 25.91 -49.80
CA GLU A 334 41.16 25.45 -48.39
C GLU A 334 41.12 23.93 -48.10
N ASP A 335 40.71 23.06 -49.02
CA ASP A 335 40.78 21.61 -48.75
C ASP A 335 42.23 21.10 -48.95
N PRO A 336 42.90 20.55 -47.91
CA PRO A 336 44.26 20.01 -48.01
C PRO A 336 44.41 18.89 -49.04
N PHE A 337 43.32 18.23 -49.42
CA PHE A 337 43.31 17.13 -50.38
C PHE A 337 43.49 17.59 -51.83
N TYR A 338 43.03 18.78 -52.20
CA TYR A 338 43.15 19.32 -53.56
C TYR A 338 44.40 20.19 -53.77
N LYS A 339 45.18 20.46 -52.71
CA LYS A 339 46.49 21.12 -52.83
C LYS A 339 47.53 20.11 -53.34
N MET A 340 48.44 20.51 -54.24
CA MET A 340 49.60 19.70 -54.59
C MET A 340 50.45 19.50 -53.32
N ARG A 341 50.35 18.32 -52.71
CA ARG A 341 51.17 17.95 -51.55
C ARG A 341 52.49 17.36 -52.04
N LYS A 342 53.58 18.03 -51.71
CA LYS A 342 54.92 17.42 -51.76
C LYS A 342 55.03 16.32 -50.70
N LEU A 343 55.96 15.39 -50.91
CA LEU A 343 56.35 14.45 -49.87
C LEU A 343 57.18 15.24 -48.85
N ASP A 344 56.77 15.26 -47.58
CA ASP A 344 57.54 15.92 -46.50
C ASP A 344 58.75 15.06 -46.09
N GLY A 345 59.50 14.58 -47.09
CA GLY A 345 60.66 13.72 -46.94
C GLY A 345 61.93 14.50 -46.63
N LYS A 346 62.77 13.94 -45.74
CA LYS A 346 64.10 14.45 -45.45
C LYS A 346 65.14 13.56 -46.11
N LEU A 347 65.89 14.12 -47.06
CA LEU A 347 67.07 13.48 -47.62
C LEU A 347 68.29 13.80 -46.75
N SER A 348 68.99 12.75 -46.32
CA SER A 348 70.22 12.86 -45.54
C SER A 348 71.36 12.13 -46.23
N GLU A 349 72.57 12.66 -46.13
CA GLU A 349 73.77 12.12 -46.76
C GLU A 349 74.72 11.59 -45.68
N THR A 350 75.15 10.34 -45.84
CA THR A 350 76.21 9.71 -45.03
C THR A 350 77.43 9.47 -45.90
N GLU A 351 78.56 9.05 -45.35
CA GLU A 351 79.79 8.81 -46.12
C GLU A 351 79.59 7.81 -47.27
N SER A 352 78.79 6.76 -47.04
CA SER A 352 78.58 5.65 -47.98
C SER A 352 77.20 5.62 -48.66
N HIS A 353 76.18 6.30 -48.11
CA HIS A 353 74.80 6.21 -48.60
C HIS A 353 74.04 7.55 -48.54
N TYR A 354 73.05 7.71 -49.41
CA TYR A 354 71.94 8.65 -49.22
C TYR A 354 70.76 7.94 -48.57
N ILE A 355 70.11 8.59 -47.61
CA ILE A 355 68.95 8.08 -46.88
C ILE A 355 67.81 9.08 -47.00
N LEU A 356 66.75 8.69 -47.71
CA LEU A 356 65.47 9.40 -47.72
C LEU A 356 64.58 8.83 -46.62
N ASP A 357 64.08 9.68 -45.73
CA ASP A 357 63.08 9.34 -44.73
C ASP A 357 61.83 10.20 -44.96
N ALA A 358 60.72 9.59 -45.35
CA ALA A 358 59.50 10.28 -45.72
C ALA A 358 58.25 9.69 -45.05
N PRO A 359 57.39 10.49 -44.39
CA PRO A 359 56.15 9.99 -43.83
C PRO A 359 55.18 9.59 -44.95
N VAL A 360 54.72 8.35 -44.90
CA VAL A 360 53.79 7.77 -45.87
C VAL A 360 52.63 7.11 -45.14
N PRO A 361 51.40 7.62 -45.29
CA PRO A 361 50.20 6.98 -44.75
C PRO A 361 50.09 5.52 -45.18
N GLU A 362 49.63 4.66 -44.29
CA GLU A 362 49.59 3.22 -44.53
C GLU A 362 48.76 2.83 -45.76
N ASN A 363 47.67 3.54 -46.03
CA ASN A 363 46.80 3.32 -47.19
C ASN A 363 47.43 3.75 -48.53
N GLU A 364 48.57 4.45 -48.51
CA GLU A 364 49.29 4.91 -49.70
C GLU A 364 50.55 4.10 -50.00
N LYS A 365 51.00 3.24 -49.06
CA LYS A 365 52.31 2.56 -49.13
C LYS A 365 52.53 1.77 -50.43
N ASP A 366 51.51 1.04 -50.88
CA ASP A 366 51.60 0.15 -52.05
C ASP A 366 51.53 0.92 -53.38
N HIS A 367 51.21 2.21 -53.31
CA HIS A 367 51.06 3.09 -54.47
C HIS A 367 52.23 4.07 -54.63
N ILE A 368 53.31 3.90 -53.86
CA ILE A 368 54.53 4.70 -53.98
C ILE A 368 55.63 3.91 -54.69
N LYS A 369 56.21 4.53 -55.71
CA LYS A 369 57.34 4.01 -56.48
C LYS A 369 58.54 4.94 -56.34
N VAL A 370 59.70 4.38 -56.04
CA VAL A 370 60.95 5.10 -55.93
C VAL A 370 61.93 4.56 -56.96
N THR A 371 62.55 5.46 -57.73
CA THR A 371 63.54 5.12 -58.77
C THR A 371 64.67 6.14 -58.76
N VAL A 372 65.89 5.72 -59.10
CA VAL A 372 67.03 6.61 -59.28
C VAL A 372 67.38 6.65 -60.76
N ASN A 373 67.32 7.83 -61.37
CA ASN A 373 67.66 8.04 -62.77
C ASN A 373 68.46 9.35 -62.91
N ASP A 374 69.51 9.37 -63.73
CA ASP A 374 70.27 10.58 -64.10
C ASP A 374 70.77 11.40 -62.90
N GLY A 375 71.25 10.72 -61.85
CA GLY A 375 71.72 11.38 -60.62
C GLY A 375 70.61 12.03 -59.79
N LYS A 376 69.34 11.63 -59.98
CA LYS A 376 68.19 12.11 -59.21
C LYS A 376 67.39 10.95 -58.63
N LEU A 377 66.90 11.13 -57.40
CA LEU A 377 65.91 10.28 -56.77
C LEU A 377 64.50 10.76 -57.16
N VAL A 378 63.74 9.91 -57.84
CA VAL A 378 62.37 10.18 -58.27
C VAL A 378 61.41 9.38 -57.39
N VAL A 379 60.51 10.08 -56.69
CA VAL A 379 59.44 9.48 -55.89
C VAL A 379 58.10 9.79 -56.55
N GLN A 380 57.34 8.75 -56.89
CA GLN A 380 56.02 8.84 -57.51
C GLN A 380 54.98 8.20 -56.59
N GLY A 381 53.81 8.80 -56.47
CA GLY A 381 52.72 8.26 -55.65
C GLY A 381 51.33 8.53 -56.22
N LYS A 382 50.37 7.66 -55.87
CA LYS A 382 48.93 7.87 -56.16
C LYS A 382 48.14 7.86 -54.86
N ARG A 383 47.16 8.77 -54.76
CA ARG A 383 46.23 8.93 -53.64
C ARG A 383 44.81 8.81 -54.15
N SER A 384 43.95 8.15 -53.40
CA SER A 384 42.52 8.07 -53.70
C SER A 384 41.69 8.20 -52.43
N PHE A 385 40.64 9.01 -52.46
CA PHE A 385 39.67 9.15 -51.40
C PHE A 385 38.26 8.87 -51.96
N LYS A 386 37.50 8.02 -51.27
CA LYS A 386 36.13 7.66 -51.62
C LYS A 386 35.25 7.81 -50.39
N ASP A 387 34.13 8.48 -50.55
CA ASP A 387 33.14 8.71 -49.49
C ASP A 387 31.74 8.40 -50.03
N ASP A 388 30.95 7.64 -49.29
CA ASP A 388 29.64 7.12 -49.69
C ASP A 388 28.67 7.26 -48.51
N ILE A 389 27.62 8.07 -48.70
CA ILE A 389 26.54 8.22 -47.71
C ILE A 389 25.21 7.86 -48.35
N ARG A 390 24.41 7.12 -47.58
CA ARG A 390 23.07 6.66 -47.95
C ARG A 390 22.04 7.16 -46.95
N SER A 391 20.91 7.63 -47.45
CA SER A 391 19.68 7.93 -46.71
C SER A 391 18.50 7.44 -47.56
N GLU A 392 17.31 7.25 -46.98
CA GLU A 392 16.12 6.69 -47.65
C GLU A 392 15.92 7.25 -49.07
N GLY A 393 16.19 6.42 -50.09
CA GLY A 393 16.05 6.74 -51.52
C GLY A 393 17.22 7.51 -52.18
N HIS A 394 18.22 7.96 -51.42
CA HIS A 394 19.29 8.83 -51.93
C HIS A 394 20.70 8.35 -51.54
N ARG A 395 21.59 8.29 -52.53
CA ARG A 395 23.01 7.98 -52.35
C ARG A 395 23.85 9.12 -52.92
N VAL A 396 24.78 9.62 -52.12
CA VAL A 396 25.79 10.58 -52.58
C VAL A 396 27.15 9.93 -52.40
N ALA A 397 27.81 9.69 -53.53
CA ALA A 397 29.17 9.16 -53.58
C ALA A 397 30.11 10.21 -54.18
N THR A 398 31.22 10.47 -53.53
CA THR A 398 32.31 11.30 -54.05
C THR A 398 33.58 10.46 -54.16
N SER A 399 34.34 10.67 -55.24
CA SER A 399 35.64 10.03 -55.44
C SER A 399 36.63 11.07 -55.94
N SER A 400 37.80 11.15 -55.31
CA SER A 400 38.88 12.03 -55.72
C SER A 400 40.18 11.26 -55.85
N TYR A 401 40.94 11.54 -56.91
CA TYR A 401 42.18 10.85 -57.27
C TYR A 401 43.28 11.88 -57.54
N GLN A 402 44.44 11.70 -56.94
CA GLN A 402 45.61 12.57 -57.11
C GLN A 402 46.86 11.73 -57.36
N SER A 403 47.76 12.21 -58.22
CA SER A 403 49.09 11.63 -58.42
C SER A 403 50.16 12.70 -58.22
N PHE A 404 51.27 12.34 -57.56
CA PHE A 404 52.41 13.25 -57.38
C PHE A 404 53.71 12.61 -57.87
N ARG A 405 54.65 13.46 -58.29
CA ARG A 405 56.01 13.10 -58.69
C ARG A 405 56.96 14.14 -58.13
N GLU A 406 57.90 13.71 -57.32
CA GLU A 406 58.92 14.55 -56.72
C GLU A 406 60.30 14.07 -57.17
N GLU A 407 61.16 15.01 -57.58
CA GLU A 407 62.54 14.74 -57.97
C GLU A 407 63.49 15.40 -56.97
N LEU A 408 64.38 14.62 -56.37
CA LEU A 408 65.38 15.07 -55.42
C LEU A 408 66.77 14.88 -56.05
N PRO A 409 67.57 15.94 -56.26
CA PRO A 409 68.90 15.81 -56.84
C PRO A 409 69.87 15.11 -55.87
N LEU A 410 70.70 14.21 -56.38
CA LEU A 410 71.76 13.55 -55.60
C LEU A 410 73.10 14.22 -55.94
N GLY A 411 73.87 14.60 -54.91
CA GLY A 411 75.10 15.38 -55.09
C GLY A 411 76.31 14.60 -55.61
N ARG A 412 76.25 13.26 -55.62
CA ARG A 412 77.32 12.37 -56.07
C ARG A 412 76.74 11.20 -56.87
N PRO A 413 77.54 10.57 -57.75
CA PRO A 413 77.14 9.35 -58.44
C PRO A 413 76.78 8.24 -57.43
N VAL A 414 75.75 7.48 -57.76
CA VAL A 414 75.21 6.39 -56.93
C VAL A 414 75.07 5.13 -57.77
N VAL A 415 75.02 3.97 -57.11
CA VAL A 415 74.80 2.70 -57.81
C VAL A 415 73.29 2.47 -57.95
N GLU A 416 72.74 2.84 -59.11
CA GLU A 416 71.29 2.85 -59.38
C GLU A 416 70.59 1.50 -59.14
N ASN A 417 71.31 0.40 -59.32
CA ASN A 417 70.77 -0.96 -59.21
C ASN A 417 70.63 -1.48 -57.76
N PHE A 418 71.17 -0.78 -56.76
CA PHE A 418 71.18 -1.23 -55.35
C PHE A 418 70.37 -0.32 -54.42
N VAL A 419 69.25 0.21 -54.90
CA VAL A 419 68.33 1.01 -54.08
C VAL A 419 67.50 0.08 -53.18
N GLU A 420 67.64 0.22 -51.86
CA GLU A 420 66.82 -0.50 -50.88
C GLU A 420 65.72 0.41 -50.35
N SER A 421 64.45 0.02 -50.48
CA SER A 421 63.32 0.70 -49.84
C SER A 421 62.66 -0.17 -48.78
N LYS A 422 62.38 0.42 -47.62
CA LYS A 422 61.66 -0.23 -46.51
C LYS A 422 60.62 0.73 -45.95
N TRP A 423 59.42 0.22 -45.69
CA TRP A 423 58.40 0.96 -44.95
C TRP A 423 58.39 0.47 -43.51
N GLU A 424 58.57 1.39 -42.55
CA GLU A 424 58.62 1.07 -41.13
C GLU A 424 58.00 2.24 -40.33
N ASN A 425 57.10 1.94 -39.40
CA ASN A 425 56.46 2.92 -38.50
C ASN A 425 55.80 4.12 -39.21
N GLY A 426 55.17 3.90 -40.37
CA GLY A 426 54.54 4.99 -41.14
C GLY A 426 55.52 5.85 -41.95
N HIS A 427 56.78 5.43 -42.04
CA HIS A 427 57.83 6.11 -42.79
C HIS A 427 58.39 5.21 -43.89
N LEU A 428 58.53 5.76 -45.10
CA LEU A 428 59.28 5.19 -46.20
C LEU A 428 60.75 5.59 -46.04
N ARG A 429 61.60 4.60 -45.79
CA ARG A 429 63.05 4.75 -45.72
C ARG A 429 63.69 4.15 -46.97
N VAL A 430 64.37 4.99 -47.75
CA VAL A 430 65.10 4.58 -48.95
C VAL A 430 66.58 4.77 -48.74
N LYS A 431 67.38 3.72 -48.91
CA LYS A 431 68.84 3.74 -48.86
C LYS A 431 69.40 3.60 -50.27
N ILE A 432 70.28 4.52 -50.63
CA ILE A 432 70.90 4.58 -51.96
C ILE A 432 72.41 4.60 -51.75
N PRO A 433 73.15 3.53 -52.13
CA PRO A 433 74.59 3.48 -51.98
C PRO A 433 75.27 4.42 -52.96
N LYS A 434 76.30 5.12 -52.49
CA LYS A 434 77.18 5.94 -53.34
C LYS A 434 78.11 5.03 -54.14
N ALA A 435 78.48 5.48 -55.33
CA ALA A 435 79.41 4.77 -56.21
C ALA A 435 80.86 4.87 -55.72
#